data_AF-A0A7C4D966-F1
#
_entry.id   AF-A0A7C4D966-F1
#
_cell.length_a   1.000
_cell.length_b   1.000
_cell.length_c   1.000
_cell.angle_alpha   90.00
_cell.angle_beta   90.00
_cell.angle_gamma   90.00
#
_symmetry.space_group_name_H-M   'P 1'
#
loop_
_entity.id
_entity.type
_entity.pdbx_description
1 polymer ?
#
loop_
_entity_poly.entity_id
_entity_poly.type
_entity_poly.pdbx_seq_one_letter_code
_entity_poly.pdbx_strand_id
1 'polypeptide(L)'
;KKVDKTDLDDLLGADGIMIGSPTYYGGMSAKVKDLIDRSVVIHGKLEGKVGAAFTTSGGTATGAETTLLSIVKAMLIHGMIIKGNPTDKHYGLAVVEAPESEEDKKLCREFGRSFADLTLKISRIPSQ
;
A
#
# COMPACT_ATOMS: atom_id res chain seq x y z
N LYS A 1 -9.77 3.17 4.74
CA LYS A 1 -11.02 3.70 4.12
C LYS A 1 -11.28 2.92 2.83
N LYS A 2 -12.54 2.64 2.45
CA LYS A 2 -12.80 2.01 1.13
C LYS A 2 -12.47 3.02 0.03
N VAL A 3 -11.89 2.56 -1.07
CA VAL A 3 -11.37 3.44 -2.15
C VAL A 3 -12.44 4.34 -2.78
N ASP A 4 -13.68 3.87 -2.87
CA ASP A 4 -14.84 4.61 -3.37
C ASP A 4 -15.30 5.75 -2.44
N LYS A 5 -14.79 5.77 -1.20
CA LYS A 5 -15.00 6.84 -0.23
C LYS A 5 -13.73 7.62 0.07
N THR A 6 -12.63 7.36 -0.64
CA THR A 6 -11.36 8.05 -0.44
C THR A 6 -11.20 9.17 -1.47
N ASP A 7 -10.91 10.36 -0.98
CA ASP A 7 -10.58 11.55 -1.78
C ASP A 7 -9.07 11.88 -1.70
N LEU A 8 -8.66 12.95 -2.39
CA LEU A 8 -7.25 13.35 -2.42
C LEU A 8 -6.82 14.04 -1.12
N ASP A 9 -7.74 14.66 -0.39
CA ASP A 9 -7.44 15.32 0.88
C ASP A 9 -7.12 14.29 1.97
N ASP A 10 -7.75 13.11 1.92
CA ASP A 10 -7.37 11.95 2.74
C ASP A 10 -5.89 11.57 2.52
N LEU A 11 -5.40 11.62 1.27
CA LEU A 11 -4.01 11.28 0.95
C LEU A 11 -3.04 12.36 1.44
N LEU A 12 -3.42 13.63 1.28
CA LEU A 12 -2.61 14.77 1.71
C LEU A 12 -2.50 14.84 3.24
N GLY A 13 -3.61 14.60 3.93
CA GLY A 13 -3.72 14.65 5.40
C GLY A 13 -3.13 13.44 6.13
N ALA A 14 -2.74 12.38 5.44
CA ALA A 14 -2.16 11.19 6.05
C ALA A 14 -0.64 11.31 6.26
N ASP A 15 -0.14 10.86 7.42
CA ASP A 15 1.31 10.72 7.67
C ASP A 15 1.93 9.54 6.90
N GLY A 16 1.12 8.51 6.65
CA GLY A 16 1.49 7.34 5.88
C GLY A 16 0.27 6.73 5.20
N ILE A 17 0.47 6.15 4.02
CA ILE A 17 -0.58 5.61 3.16
C ILE A 17 -0.30 4.13 2.87
N MET A 18 -1.24 3.26 3.27
CA MET A 18 -1.27 1.87 2.81
C MET A 18 -2.36 1.72 1.74
N ILE A 19 -2.01 1.28 0.53
CA ILE A 19 -2.97 1.02 -0.54
C ILE A 19 -3.13 -0.49 -0.70
N GLY A 20 -4.39 -0.93 -0.63
CA GLY A 20 -4.79 -2.31 -0.84
C GLY A 20 -5.61 -2.50 -2.08
N SER A 21 -5.38 -3.59 -2.82
CA SER A 21 -6.26 -4.00 -3.91
C SER A 21 -6.39 -5.52 -3.99
N PRO A 22 -7.56 -6.07 -4.33
CA PRO A 22 -7.59 -7.42 -4.89
C PRO A 22 -6.77 -7.47 -6.19
N THR A 23 -6.24 -8.65 -6.50
CA THR A 23 -5.51 -8.95 -7.73
C THR A 23 -6.50 -9.20 -8.87
N TYR A 24 -6.46 -8.38 -9.92
CA TYR A 24 -7.23 -8.58 -11.15
C TYR A 24 -6.28 -8.57 -12.35
N TYR A 25 -6.24 -9.67 -13.12
CA TYR A 25 -5.33 -9.83 -14.26
C TYR A 25 -3.87 -9.46 -13.94
N GLY A 26 -3.40 -9.79 -12.73
CA GLY A 26 -2.04 -9.49 -12.27
C GLY A 26 -1.77 -8.03 -11.91
N GLY A 27 -2.80 -7.19 -11.80
CA GLY A 27 -2.67 -5.79 -11.39
C GLY A 27 -3.70 -5.36 -10.35
N MET A 28 -3.55 -4.10 -9.90
CA MET A 28 -4.55 -3.45 -9.06
C MET A 28 -5.90 -3.35 -9.77
N SER A 29 -6.98 -3.30 -9.00
CA SER A 29 -8.34 -3.10 -9.49
C SER A 29 -8.50 -1.73 -10.13
N ALA A 30 -9.44 -1.63 -11.08
CA ALA A 30 -9.78 -0.37 -11.75
C ALA A 30 -10.13 0.75 -10.76
N LYS A 31 -10.78 0.43 -9.63
CA LYS A 31 -11.14 1.42 -8.61
C LYS A 31 -9.92 2.02 -7.91
N VAL A 32 -8.91 1.20 -7.62
CA VAL A 32 -7.64 1.67 -7.03
C VAL A 32 -6.85 2.46 -8.06
N LYS A 33 -6.83 2.00 -9.31
CA LYS A 33 -6.18 2.72 -10.40
C LYS A 33 -6.82 4.09 -10.65
N ASP A 34 -8.15 4.22 -10.57
CA ASP A 34 -8.86 5.50 -10.70
C ASP A 34 -8.41 6.52 -9.63
N LEU A 35 -8.35 6.12 -8.35
CA LEU A 35 -7.86 7.01 -7.28
C LEU A 35 -6.42 7.47 -7.55
N ILE A 36 -5.55 6.56 -7.99
CA ILE A 36 -4.16 6.86 -8.35
C ILE A 36 -4.11 7.80 -9.56
N ASP A 37 -4.93 7.60 -10.59
CA ASP A 37 -4.92 8.45 -11.78
C ASP A 37 -5.40 9.87 -11.48
N ARG A 38 -6.44 10.00 -10.65
CA ARG A 38 -6.91 11.32 -10.18
C ARG A 38 -5.85 12.05 -9.34
N SER A 39 -4.94 11.31 -8.68
CA SER A 39 -3.89 11.91 -7.84
C SER A 39 -2.80 12.65 -8.63
N VAL A 40 -2.82 12.64 -9.97
CA VAL A 40 -1.90 13.43 -10.80
C VAL A 40 -1.89 14.92 -10.43
N VAL A 41 -3.03 15.47 -10.00
CA VAL A 41 -3.17 16.88 -9.59
C VAL A 41 -2.46 17.21 -8.26
N ILE A 42 -2.08 16.19 -7.49
CA ILE A 42 -1.30 16.32 -6.25
C ILE A 42 0.10 15.70 -6.39
N HIS A 43 0.58 15.48 -7.62
CA HIS A 43 1.92 14.98 -7.85
C HIS A 43 2.99 15.82 -7.13
N GLY A 44 3.97 15.16 -6.53
CA GLY A 44 5.00 15.77 -5.67
C GLY A 44 4.54 16.12 -4.25
N LYS A 45 3.23 16.20 -3.98
CA LYS A 45 2.72 16.54 -2.63
C LYS A 45 2.72 15.36 -1.65
N LEU A 46 2.99 14.15 -2.14
CA LEU A 46 3.12 12.94 -1.33
C LEU A 46 4.58 12.55 -1.08
N GLU A 47 5.54 13.35 -1.55
CA GLU A 47 6.96 13.09 -1.37
C GLU A 47 7.32 12.96 0.12
N GLY A 48 8.17 11.98 0.44
CA GLY A 48 8.62 11.72 1.81
C GLY A 48 7.60 11.02 2.71
N LYS A 49 6.32 10.91 2.32
CA LYS A 49 5.33 10.11 3.07
C LYS A 49 5.66 8.62 2.99
N VAL A 50 5.33 7.87 4.05
CA VAL A 50 5.54 6.41 4.06
C VAL A 50 4.42 5.73 3.28
N GLY A 51 4.79 4.85 2.33
CA GLY A 51 3.89 4.08 1.49
C GLY A 51 4.02 2.58 1.72
N ALA A 52 2.92 1.83 1.66
CA ALA A 52 2.97 0.36 1.60
C ALA A 52 1.83 -0.22 0.76
N ALA A 53 2.09 -1.36 0.12
CA ALA A 53 1.09 -2.08 -0.66
C ALA A 53 0.59 -3.33 0.08
N PHE A 54 -0.67 -3.67 -0.11
CA PHE A 54 -1.20 -4.98 0.24
C PHE A 54 -2.17 -5.52 -0.82
N THR A 55 -2.32 -6.84 -0.88
CA THR A 55 -3.18 -7.48 -1.88
C THR A 55 -3.81 -8.77 -1.36
N THR A 56 -4.95 -9.12 -1.95
CA THR A 56 -5.49 -10.47 -1.92
C THR A 56 -5.50 -11.06 -3.32
N SER A 57 -5.37 -12.37 -3.45
CA SER A 57 -5.35 -13.07 -4.75
C SER A 57 -6.11 -14.39 -4.70
N GLY A 58 -6.47 -14.94 -5.85
CA GLY A 58 -7.21 -16.21 -5.93
C GLY A 58 -6.37 -17.46 -5.65
N GLY A 59 -5.06 -17.32 -5.40
CA GLY A 59 -4.16 -18.43 -5.12
C GLY A 59 -2.70 -18.03 -5.11
N THR A 60 -1.83 -18.96 -4.70
CA THR A 60 -0.38 -18.77 -4.75
C THR A 60 0.11 -18.61 -6.19
N ALA A 61 1.03 -17.68 -6.43
CA ALA A 61 1.59 -17.36 -7.75
C ALA A 61 0.55 -16.91 -8.81
N THR A 62 -0.58 -16.33 -8.39
CA THR A 62 -1.66 -15.85 -9.30
C THR A 62 -1.66 -14.34 -9.56
N GLY A 63 -0.49 -13.69 -9.46
CA GLY A 63 -0.33 -12.25 -9.76
C GLY A 63 -0.37 -11.31 -8.55
N ALA A 64 -0.24 -11.84 -7.33
CA ALA A 64 -0.13 -11.02 -6.12
C ALA A 64 1.10 -10.11 -6.16
N GLU A 65 2.26 -10.64 -6.55
CA GLU A 65 3.51 -9.87 -6.63
C GLU A 65 3.43 -8.73 -7.63
N THR A 66 2.91 -8.99 -8.84
CA THR A 66 2.76 -7.98 -9.88
C THR A 66 1.73 -6.92 -9.49
N THR A 67 0.68 -7.30 -8.74
CA THR A 67 -0.28 -6.36 -8.16
C THR A 67 0.39 -5.42 -7.16
N LEU A 68 1.17 -5.96 -6.21
CA LEU A 68 1.93 -5.17 -5.25
C LEU A 68 2.90 -4.21 -5.96
N LEU A 69 3.67 -4.72 -6.93
CA LEU A 69 4.60 -3.91 -7.71
C LEU A 69 3.90 -2.81 -8.50
N SER A 70 2.67 -3.04 -8.99
CA SER A 70 1.90 -2.01 -9.69
C SER A 70 1.54 -0.84 -8.77
N ILE A 71 1.20 -1.12 -7.51
CA ILE A 71 0.90 -0.10 -6.48
C ILE A 71 2.19 0.61 -6.06
N VAL A 72 3.24 -0.16 -5.76
CA VAL A 72 4.55 0.37 -5.36
C VAL A 72 5.11 1.30 -6.44
N LYS A 73 4.98 0.94 -7.72
CA LYS A 73 5.39 1.79 -8.84
C LYS A 73 4.72 3.17 -8.79
N ALA A 74 3.41 3.22 -8.53
CA ALA A 74 2.69 4.49 -8.41
C ALA A 74 3.16 5.31 -7.20
N MET A 75 3.41 4.65 -6.06
CA MET A 75 3.94 5.31 -4.86
C MET A 75 5.35 5.88 -5.06
N LEU A 76 6.22 5.14 -5.76
CA LEU A 76 7.56 5.60 -6.12
C LEU A 76 7.51 6.83 -7.04
N ILE A 77 6.59 6.85 -8.02
CA ILE A 77 6.38 8.03 -8.87
C ILE A 77 5.95 9.25 -8.05
N HIS A 78 5.20 9.04 -6.95
CA HIS A 78 4.82 10.08 -6.00
C HIS A 78 5.92 10.48 -5.00
N GLY A 79 7.12 9.90 -5.09
CA GLY A 79 8.24 10.22 -4.19
C GLY A 79 8.11 9.65 -2.78
N MET A 80 7.28 8.61 -2.59
CA MET A 80 7.02 8.02 -1.28
C MET A 80 8.16 7.08 -0.82
N ILE A 81 8.31 6.95 0.50
CA ILE A 81 9.24 5.99 1.14
C ILE A 81 8.52 4.65 1.32
N ILE A 82 8.98 3.59 0.65
CA ILE A 82 8.26 2.32 0.59
C ILE A 82 8.62 1.38 1.75
N LYS A 83 7.61 0.90 2.47
CA LYS A 83 7.72 -0.19 3.44
C LYS A 83 7.42 -1.54 2.81
N GLY A 84 8.47 -2.30 2.51
CA GLY A 84 8.40 -3.73 2.20
C GLY A 84 8.50 -4.62 3.45
N ASN A 85 8.69 -5.92 3.24
CA ASN A 85 8.90 -6.90 4.32
C ASN A 85 10.16 -7.76 4.07
N PRO A 86 11.18 -7.72 4.94
CA PRO A 86 12.41 -8.47 4.72
C PRO A 86 12.29 -9.99 4.95
N THR A 87 11.21 -10.46 5.60
CA THR A 87 11.13 -11.86 6.08
C THR A 87 10.22 -12.74 5.22
N ASP A 88 9.06 -12.24 4.81
CA ASP A 88 8.13 -12.93 3.93
C ASP A 88 7.35 -11.90 3.10
N LYS A 89 6.84 -12.29 1.93
CA LYS A 89 6.06 -11.43 1.00
C LYS A 89 6.74 -10.06 0.81
N HIS A 90 7.83 -10.04 0.07
CA HIS A 90 8.81 -8.95 0.18
C HIS A 90 8.31 -7.58 -0.27
N TYR A 91 7.47 -7.54 -1.30
CA TYR A 91 6.99 -6.28 -1.91
C TYR A 91 5.84 -5.62 -1.15
N GLY A 92 5.33 -6.26 -0.09
CA GLY A 92 4.15 -5.82 0.66
C GLY A 92 3.37 -7.02 1.20
N LEU A 93 2.21 -6.78 1.81
CA LEU A 93 1.40 -7.87 2.35
C LEU A 93 0.60 -8.57 1.25
N ALA A 94 0.71 -9.88 1.12
CA ALA A 94 -0.13 -10.68 0.22
C ALA A 94 -0.77 -11.84 0.97
N VAL A 95 -2.08 -12.00 0.82
CA VAL A 95 -2.87 -13.11 1.37
C VAL A 95 -3.66 -13.78 0.23
N VAL A 96 -3.84 -15.09 0.30
CA VAL A 96 -4.74 -15.81 -0.60
C VAL A 96 -6.16 -15.67 -0.05
N GLU A 97 -7.08 -15.22 -0.89
CA GLU A 97 -8.46 -14.93 -0.49
C GLU A 97 -8.53 -13.94 0.69
N ALA A 98 -9.21 -14.31 1.78
CA ALA A 98 -9.31 -13.52 3.00
C ALA A 98 -8.37 -14.07 4.09
N PRO A 99 -7.86 -13.22 5.00
CA PRO A 99 -7.02 -13.65 6.12
C PRO A 99 -7.84 -14.38 7.19
N GLU A 100 -8.25 -15.60 6.89
CA GLU A 100 -9.08 -16.44 7.78
C GLU A 100 -8.22 -17.14 8.85
N SER A 101 -6.99 -17.53 8.49
CA SER A 101 -6.05 -18.22 9.38
C SER A 101 -5.46 -17.28 10.45
N GLU A 102 -5.03 -17.83 11.58
CA GLU A 102 -4.35 -17.04 12.61
C GLU A 102 -2.96 -16.56 12.15
N GLU A 103 -2.31 -17.32 11.27
CA GLU A 103 -1.08 -16.96 10.60
C GLU A 103 -1.26 -15.72 9.72
N ASP A 104 -2.30 -15.69 8.88
CA ASP A 104 -2.59 -14.54 8.03
C ASP A 104 -2.94 -13.31 8.86
N LYS A 105 -3.76 -13.46 9.90
CA LYS A 105 -4.10 -12.36 10.82
C LYS A 105 -2.87 -11.86 11.56
N LYS A 106 -1.96 -12.74 11.99
CA LYS A 106 -0.70 -12.37 12.62
C LYS A 106 0.18 -11.59 11.65
N LEU A 107 0.34 -12.07 10.41
CA LEU A 107 1.07 -11.38 9.36
C LEU A 107 0.50 -9.98 9.08
N CYS A 108 -0.83 -9.85 8.96
CA CYS A 108 -1.49 -8.56 8.80
C CYS A 108 -1.17 -7.58 9.94
N ARG A 109 -1.26 -8.06 11.19
CA ARG A 109 -0.99 -7.24 12.39
C ARG A 109 0.47 -6.81 12.48
N GLU A 110 1.40 -7.73 12.21
CA GLU A 110 2.84 -7.46 12.26
C GLU A 110 3.26 -6.48 11.17
N PHE A 111 2.76 -6.66 9.95
CA PHE A 111 3.03 -5.72 8.86
C PHE A 111 2.46 -4.33 9.14
N GLY A 112 1.21 -4.25 9.61
CA GLY A 112 0.57 -2.98 10.00
C GLY A 112 1.32 -2.26 11.12
N ARG A 113 1.77 -3.00 12.15
CA ARG A 113 2.59 -2.44 13.23
C ARG A 113 3.92 -1.91 12.71
N SER A 114 4.63 -2.68 11.88
CA SER A 114 5.91 -2.26 11.30
C SER A 114 5.78 -1.03 10.40
N PHE A 115 4.67 -0.92 9.65
CA PHE A 115 4.33 0.27 8.88
C PHE A 115 4.07 1.49 9.77
N ALA A 116 3.29 1.34 10.83
CA ALA A 116 3.01 2.42 11.77
C ALA A 116 4.29 2.90 12.48
N ASP A 117 5.15 1.97 12.90
CA ASP A 117 6.44 2.29 13.54
C ASP A 117 7.35 3.09 12.59
N LEU A 118 7.40 2.74 11.30
CA LEU A 118 8.16 3.53 10.31
C LEU A 118 7.53 4.91 10.10
N THR A 119 6.21 4.96 9.96
CA THR A 119 5.47 6.23 9.78
C THR A 119 5.76 7.20 10.92
N LEU A 120 5.69 6.73 12.18
CA LEU A 120 6.01 7.54 13.36
C LEU A 120 7.48 7.97 13.44
N LYS A 121 8.41 7.18 12.90
CA LYS A 121 9.83 7.55 12.86
C LYS A 121 10.08 8.66 11.85
N ILE A 122 9.45 8.58 10.68
CA ILE A 122 9.61 9.56 9.60
C ILE A 122 8.86 10.87 9.92
N SER A 123 7.63 10.80 10.44
CA SER A 123 6.83 12.00 10.74
C SER A 123 7.40 12.90 11.85
N ARG A 124 8.33 12.37 12.65
CA ARG A 124 9.07 13.13 13.67
C ARG A 124 10.27 13.91 13.12
N ILE A 125 10.63 13.70 11.86
CA ILE A 125 11.71 14.45 11.20
C ILE A 125 11.10 15.78 10.74
N PRO A 126 11.57 16.94 11.24
CA PRO A 126 11.09 18.23 10.77
C PRO A 126 11.33 18.35 9.27
N SER A 127 10.29 18.68 8.51
CA SER A 127 10.45 19.13 7.12
C SER A 127 11.32 20.39 7.13
N GLN A 128 12.48 20.32 6.46
CA GLN A 128 13.34 21.50 6.24
C GLN A 128 12.63 22.55 5.38
#